data_AF-A0A954C521-F1
#
_entry.id   AF-A0A954C521-F1
#
_cell.length_a   1.000
_cell.length_b   1.000
_cell.length_c   1.000
_cell.angle_alpha   90.00
_cell.angle_beta   90.00
_cell.angle_gamma   90.00
#
_symmetry.space_group_name_H-M   'P 1'
#
loop_
_entity.id
_entity.type
_entity.pdbx_description
1 polymer ?
#
loop_
_entity_poly.entity_id
_entity_poly.type
_entity_poly.pdbx_seq_one_letter_code
_entity_poly.pdbx_strand_id
1 'polypeptide(L)' 'MKKLPLYALMVGVCLSMNGCFTLSWAHNRRHVRKFIDELVELHQDIDKVIFGLDRNPAE' A
#
# COMPACT_ATOMS: atom_id res chain seq x y z
N MET A 1 5.00 -21.65 13.98
CA MET A 1 3.80 -20.92 13.49
C MET A 1 3.94 -19.39 13.47
N LYS A 2 4.84 -18.77 14.24
CA LYS A 2 5.02 -17.29 14.28
C LYS A 2 5.41 -16.62 12.94
N LYS A 3 5.96 -17.38 11.98
CA LYS A 3 6.39 -16.87 10.66
C LYS A 3 5.28 -16.92 9.60
N LEU A 4 4.18 -17.64 9.86
CA LEU A 4 3.04 -17.73 8.96
C LEU A 4 2.43 -16.36 8.58
N PRO A 5 2.20 -15.43 9.54
CA PRO A 5 1.68 -14.11 9.19
C PRO A 5 2.67 -13.29 8.35
N LEU A 6 3.97 -13.46 8.56
CA LEU A 6 5.01 -12.79 7.77
C LEU A 6 4.98 -13.25 6.31
N TYR A 7 4.85 -14.56 6.07
CA TYR A 7 4.72 -15.10 4.72
C TYR A 7 3.40 -14.70 4.05
N ALA A 8 2.30 -14.68 4.81
CA ALA A 8 1.01 -14.22 4.29
C ALA A 8 1.04 -12.73 3.91
N LEU A 9 1.69 -11.89 4.71
CA LEU A 9 1.92 -10.47 4.39
C LEU A 9 2.75 -10.35 3.10
N MET A 10 3.84 -11.11 2.98
CA MET A 10 4.71 -11.06 1.81
C MET A 10 3.99 -11.50 0.53
N VAL A 11 3.23 -12.60 0.60
CA VAL A 11 2.42 -13.09 -0.53
C VAL A 11 1.32 -12.10 -0.86
N GLY A 12 0.68 -11.49 0.14
CA GLY A 12 -0.31 -10.42 -0.05
C GLY A 12 0.26 -9.22 -0.80
N VAL A 13 1.47 -8.78 -0.45
CA VAL A 13 2.18 -7.70 -1.15
C VAL A 13 2.57 -8.10 -2.56
N CYS A 14 3.07 -9.33 -2.77
CA CYS A 14 3.42 -9.80 -4.12
C CYS A 14 2.19 -9.95 -5.03
N LEU A 15 1.02 -10.29 -4.49
CA LEU A 15 -0.22 -10.44 -5.25
C LEU A 15 -0.98 -9.11 -5.43
N SER A 16 -0.83 -8.16 -4.51
CA SER A 16 -1.40 -6.81 -4.66
C SER A 16 -0.64 -5.97 -5.69
N MET A 17 0.63 -6.32 -5.94
CA MET A 17 1.40 -5.88 -7.11
C MET A 17 0.85 -6.49 -8.41
N ASN A 18 -0.39 -6.15 -8.78
CA ASN A 18 -0.95 -6.38 -10.12
C ASN A 18 -0.31 -5.42 -11.15
N GLY A 19 1.02 -5.45 -11.19
CA GLY A 19 1.87 -4.56 -11.94
C GLY A 19 3.19 -5.25 -12.22
N CYS A 20 3.53 -5.40 -13.49
CA CYS A 20 4.76 -6.05 -13.91
C CYS A 20 5.97 -5.31 -13.29
N PHE A 21 6.78 -5.94 -12.45
CA PHE A 21 8.07 -5.36 -12.08
C PHE A 21 9.05 -5.64 -13.21
N THR A 22 9.63 -4.59 -13.78
CA THR A 22 10.58 -4.73 -14.90
C THR A 22 11.93 -4.16 -14.51
N LEU A 23 12.96 -4.33 -15.33
CA LEU A 23 14.26 -3.67 -15.13
C LEU A 23 14.20 -2.15 -15.42
N SER A 24 13.05 -1.65 -15.90
CA SER A 24 12.86 -0.23 -16.16
C SER A 24 12.46 0.52 -14.89
N TRP A 25 13.34 1.40 -14.42
CA TRP A 25 13.07 2.28 -13.30
C TRP A 25 11.83 3.17 -13.51
N ALA A 26 11.61 3.67 -14.73
CA ALA A 26 10.45 4.50 -15.03
C ALA A 26 9.12 3.73 -14.92
N HIS A 27 9.13 2.43 -15.20
CA HIS A 27 7.97 1.56 -15.00
C HIS A 27 7.74 1.29 -13.51
N ASN A 28 8.79 0.91 -12.78
CA ASN A 28 8.69 0.62 -11.35
C ASN A 28 8.31 1.86 -10.53
N ARG A 29 8.81 3.04 -10.92
CA ARG A 29 8.43 4.32 -10.29
C ARG A 29 6.92 4.59 -10.36
N ARG A 30 6.26 4.19 -11.46
CA ARG A 30 4.79 4.34 -11.59
C ARG A 30 4.04 3.41 -10.63
N HIS A 31 4.49 2.17 -10.50
CA HIS A 31 3.90 1.22 -9.54
C HIS A 31 4.13 1.65 -8.10
N VAL A 32 5.34 2.12 -7.76
CA VAL A 32 5.64 2.63 -6.41
C VAL A 32 4.78 3.84 -6.08
N ARG A 33 4.59 4.77 -7.03
CA ARG A 33 3.72 5.93 -6.81
C ARG A 33 2.27 5.50 -6.56
N LYS A 34 1.74 4.59 -7.38
CA LYS A 34 0.39 4.05 -7.19
C LYS A 34 0.22 3.38 -5.82
N PHE A 35 1.22 2.61 -5.39
CA PHE A 35 1.21 1.97 -4.07
C PHE A 35 1.26 2.99 -2.92
N ILE A 36 2.01 4.08 -3.08
CA ILE A 36 2.02 5.18 -2.11
C ILE A 36 0.65 5.85 -2.04
N ASP A 37 0.02 6.12 -3.19
CA ASP A 37 -1.32 6.73 -3.25
C ASP A 37 -2.34 5.84 -2.52
N GLU A 38 -2.31 4.51 -2.76
CA GLU A 38 -3.15 3.53 -2.05
C GLU A 38 -2.89 3.49 -0.54
N LEU A 39 -1.62 3.63 -0.11
CA LEU A 39 -1.27 3.69 1.32
C LEU A 39 -1.76 4.98 2.00
N VAL A 40 -1.75 6.11 1.30
CA VAL A 40 -2.29 7.37 1.81
C VAL A 40 -3.80 7.25 2.01
N GLU A 41 -4.53 6.68 1.04
CA GLU A 41 -5.95 6.41 1.20
C GLU A 41 -6.24 5.50 2.39
N LEU A 42 -5.46 4.40 2.53
CA LEU A 42 -5.57 3.51 3.67
C LEU A 42 -5.30 4.22 5.01
N HIS A 43 -4.31 5.10 5.06
CA HIS A 43 -3.99 5.86 6.27
C HIS A 43 -5.16 6.78 6.67
N GLN A 44 -5.73 7.50 5.72
CA GLN A 44 -6.90 8.35 5.96
C GLN A 44 -8.13 7.54 6.41
N ASP A 45 -8.33 6.36 5.83
CA ASP A 45 -9.42 5.47 6.23
C ASP A 45 -9.20 4.91 7.64
N ILE A 46 -7.95 4.55 8.00
CA ILE A 46 -7.58 4.14 9.35
C ILE A 46 -7.81 5.28 10.34
N ASP A 47 -7.42 6.50 10.01
CA ASP A 47 -7.58 7.65 10.90
C ASP A 47 -9.04 7.96 11.17
N LYS A 48 -9.89 7.79 10.14
CA LYS A 48 -11.33 7.88 10.31
C LYS A 48 -11.89 6.78 11.20
N VAL A 49 -11.48 5.53 11.00
CA VAL A 49 -12.03 4.37 11.72
C VAL A 49 -11.56 4.32 13.17
N ILE A 50 -10.29 4.61 13.43
CA ILE A 50 -9.67 4.48 14.75
C ILE A 50 -9.78 5.77 15.56
N PHE A 51 -9.51 6.91 14.94
CA PHE A 51 -9.41 8.21 15.63
C PHE A 51 -10.63 9.10 15.39
N GLY A 52 -11.56 8.72 14.51
CA GLY A 52 -12.73 9.54 14.18
C GLY A 52 -12.37 10.85 13.48
N LEU A 53 -11.16 10.93 12.90
CA LEU A 53 -10.69 12.12 12.20
C LEU A 53 -11.23 12.10 10.76
N ASP A 54 -11.94 13.16 10.37
CA ASP A 54 -12.36 13.34 8.98
C ASP A 54 -11.16 13.73 8.10
N ARG A 55 -11.22 13.35 6.81
CA ARG A 55 -10.16 13.63 5.84
C ARG A 55 -9.81 15.12 5.85
N ASN A 56 -8.55 15.44 6.18
CA ASN A 56 -8.03 16.77 6.01
C ASN A 56 -7.61 16.96 4.54
N PRO A 57 -8.25 17.84 3.75
CA PRO A 57 -7.89 18.06 2.35
C PRO A 57 -6.53 18.74 2.15
N ALA A 58 -5.84 19.11 3.25
CA ALA A 58 -4.51 19.70 3.22
C ALA A 58 -3.35 18.67 3.36
N GLU A 59 -3.66 17.40 3.63
CA GLU A 59 -2.71 16.26 3.65
C GLU A 59 -2.88 15.36 2.42
#